data_AF-A0A950LBJ4-F1
#
_entry.id   AF-A0A950LBJ4-F1
#
_cell.length_a   1.000
_cell.length_b   1.000
_cell.length_c   1.000
_cell.angle_alpha   90.00
_cell.angle_beta   90.00
_cell.angle_gamma   90.00
#
_symmetry.space_group_name_H-M   'P 1'
#
loop_
_entity.id
_entity.type
_entity.pdbx_description
1 polymer ?
#
loop_
_entity_poly.entity_id
_entity_poly.type
_entity_poly.pdbx_seq_one_letter_code
_entity_poly.pdbx_strand_id
1 'polypeptide(L)' 'MIRRPLRPHFSSADETFLLDALRIARENTIKCGGAEKFGSDRYERCRRVTEAIDALAGDLTGDPTRFHAKPHGGRGS' A
#
# COMPACT_ATOMS: atom_id res chain seq x y z
N MET A 1 -29.80 -22.82 10.69
CA MET A 1 -28.84 -22.30 9.69
C MET A 1 -27.56 -21.92 10.43
N ILE A 2 -26.51 -22.75 10.33
CA ILE A 2 -25.22 -22.45 10.96
C ILE A 2 -24.54 -21.39 10.09
N ARG A 3 -24.49 -20.13 10.53
CA ARG A 3 -23.63 -19.12 9.91
C ARG A 3 -22.20 -19.52 10.21
N ARG A 4 -21.56 -20.22 9.27
CA ARG A 4 -20.12 -20.46 9.29
C ARG A 4 -19.46 -19.09 9.43
N PRO A 5 -18.65 -18.82 10.46
CA PRO A 5 -18.00 -17.53 10.55
C PRO A 5 -17.06 -17.42 9.35
N LEU A 6 -17.29 -16.44 8.48
CA LEU A 6 -16.29 -15.95 7.53
C LEU A 6 -15.18 -15.33 8.39
N ARG A 7 -14.35 -16.16 9.02
CA ARG A 7 -13.04 -15.72 9.45
C ARG A 7 -12.18 -15.82 8.19
N PRO A 8 -11.77 -14.72 7.55
CA PRO A 8 -10.57 -14.80 6.74
C PRO A 8 -9.48 -15.11 7.75
N HIS A 9 -9.15 -16.38 7.92
CA HIS A 9 -7.88 -16.74 8.51
C HIS A 9 -6.86 -16.24 7.50
N PHE A 10 -6.35 -15.03 7.70
CA PHE A 10 -5.14 -14.57 7.06
C PHE A 10 -4.03 -15.50 7.55
N SER A 11 -3.84 -16.62 6.87
CA SER A 11 -2.63 -17.41 7.05
C SER A 11 -1.44 -16.57 6.58
N SER A 12 -0.22 -16.92 6.96
CA SER A 12 0.97 -16.20 6.50
C SER A 12 1.10 -16.17 4.97
N ALA A 13 0.52 -17.15 4.27
CA ALA A 13 0.41 -17.15 2.81
C ALA A 13 -0.56 -16.09 2.29
N ASP A 14 -1.69 -15.89 2.99
CA ASP A 14 -2.66 -14.83 2.67
C ASP A 14 -2.12 -13.44 2.99
N GLU A 15 -1.26 -13.33 4.01
CA GLU A 15 -0.55 -12.08 4.34
C GLU A 15 0.41 -11.67 3.22
N THR A 16 1.18 -12.62 2.69
CA THR A 16 2.10 -12.35 1.57
C THR A 16 1.34 -11.91 0.32
N PHE A 17 0.23 -12.62 0.01
CA PHE A 17 -0.64 -12.25 -1.10
C PHE A 17 -1.27 -10.86 -0.90
N LEU A 18 -1.76 -10.57 0.30
CA LEU A 18 -2.35 -9.27 0.63
C LEU A 18 -1.32 -8.15 0.47
N LEU A 19 -0.10 -8.34 0.97
CA LEU A 19 0.98 -7.36 0.84
C LEU A 19 1.38 -7.13 -0.61
N ASP A 20 1.43 -8.18 -1.44
CA ASP A 20 1.71 -8.01 -2.86
C ASP A 20 0.59 -7.28 -3.60
N ALA A 21 -0.67 -7.59 -3.27
CA ALA A 21 -1.82 -6.87 -3.81
C ALA A 21 -1.80 -5.38 -3.42
N LEU A 22 -1.46 -5.06 -2.16
CA LEU A 22 -1.30 -3.69 -1.68
C LEU A 22 -0.15 -2.97 -2.40
N ARG A 23 0.98 -3.64 -2.61
CA ARG A 23 2.12 -3.10 -3.37
C ARG A 23 1.70 -2.71 -4.79
N ILE A 24 1.02 -3.61 -5.52
CA ILE A 24 0.56 -3.37 -6.89
C ILE A 24 -0.45 -2.22 -6.94
N ALA A 25 -1.42 -2.21 -6.00
CA ALA A 25 -2.41 -1.14 -5.90
C ALA A 25 -1.75 0.23 -5.67
N ARG A 26 -0.74 0.30 -4.79
CA ARG A 26 0.04 1.50 -4.52
C ARG A 26 0.75 2.01 -5.77
N GLU A 27 1.49 1.13 -6.46
CA GLU A 27 2.22 1.48 -7.69
C GLU A 27 1.29 2.05 -8.78
N ASN A 28 0.13 1.43 -8.97
CA ASN A 28 -0.85 1.89 -9.94
C ASN A 28 -1.46 3.24 -9.55
N THR A 29 -1.76 3.44 -8.25
CA THR A 29 -2.29 4.71 -7.76
C THR A 29 -1.28 5.85 -7.94
N ILE A 30 0.01 5.60 -7.70
CA ILE A 30 1.07 6.58 -7.95
C ILE A 30 1.15 6.93 -9.44
N LYS A 31 1.06 5.94 -10.34
CA LYS A 31 1.03 6.20 -11.79
C LYS A 31 -0.19 7.02 -12.21
N CYS A 32 -1.37 6.73 -11.64
CA CYS A 32 -2.57 7.54 -11.86
C CYS A 32 -2.35 9.00 -11.42
N GLY A 33 -1.81 9.21 -10.21
CA GLY A 33 -1.48 10.55 -9.73
C GLY A 33 -0.43 11.26 -10.58
N GLY A 34 0.59 10.54 -11.06
CA GLY A 34 1.63 11.08 -11.94
C GLY A 34 1.14 11.50 -13.33
N ALA A 35 0.00 10.98 -13.78
CA ALA A 35 -0.65 11.41 -15.03
C ALA A 35 -1.53 12.67 -14.86
N GLU A 36 -1.80 13.07 -13.62
CA GLU A 36 -2.64 14.23 -13.30
C GLU A 36 -1.77 15.49 -13.06
N LYS A 37 -2.39 16.67 -13.16
CA LYS A 37 -1.71 17.93 -12.82
C LYS A 37 -1.42 17.96 -11.32
N PHE A 38 -0.18 18.28 -10.95
CA PHE A 38 0.22 18.44 -9.55
C PHE A 38 -0.68 19.46 -8.83
N GLY A 39 -1.16 19.09 -7.65
CA GLY A 39 -2.07 19.90 -6.83
C GLY A 39 -3.52 19.96 -7.33
N SER A 40 -3.89 19.21 -8.38
CA SER A 40 -5.30 19.05 -8.76
C SER A 40 -6.06 18.18 -7.77
N ASP A 41 -7.39 18.31 -7.73
CA ASP A 41 -8.25 17.46 -6.89
C ASP A 41 -8.05 15.98 -7.15
N ARG A 42 -7.79 15.59 -8.41
CA ARG A 42 -7.53 14.19 -8.79
C ARG A 42 -6.18 13.72 -8.30
N TYR A 43 -5.15 14.54 -8.41
CA TYR A 43 -3.83 14.27 -7.82
C TYR A 43 -3.94 14.06 -6.30
N GLU A 44 -4.63 14.97 -5.59
CA GLU A 44 -4.81 14.86 -4.13
C GLU A 44 -5.63 13.63 -3.73
N ARG A 45 -6.63 13.24 -4.52
CA ARG A 45 -7.35 11.98 -4.29
C ARG A 45 -6.46 10.76 -4.48
N CYS A 46 -5.62 10.72 -5.52
CA CYS A 46 -4.65 9.63 -5.73
C CYS A 46 -3.64 9.56 -4.57
N ARG A 47 -3.19 10.71 -4.08
CA ARG A 47 -2.30 10.80 -2.92
C ARG A 47 -2.95 10.19 -1.67
N ARG A 48 -4.18 10.56 -1.34
CA ARG A 48 -4.90 10.02 -0.17
C ARG A 48 -5.12 8.50 -0.25
N VAL A 49 -5.40 7.97 -1.44
CA VAL A 49 -5.51 6.51 -1.66
C VAL A 49 -4.16 5.83 -1.40
N THR A 50 -3.06 6.43 -1.87
CA THR A 50 -1.69 5.92 -1.61
C THR A 50 -1.38 5.90 -0.11
N GLU A 51 -1.70 6.98 0.61
CA GLU A 51 -1.50 7.08 2.07
C GLU A 51 -2.33 6.04 2.83
N ALA A 52 -3.57 5.77 2.40
CA ALA A 52 -4.41 4.73 3.00
C ALA A 52 -3.86 3.31 2.79
N ILE A 53 -3.26 3.04 1.62
CA ILE A 53 -2.59 1.76 1.35
C ILE A 53 -1.35 1.60 2.24
N ASP A 54 -0.54 2.65 2.38
CA ASP A 54 0.64 2.65 3.24
C ASP A 54 0.26 2.42 4.71
N ALA A 55 -0.81 3.06 5.19
CA ALA A 55 -1.33 2.85 6.54
C ALA A 55 -1.77 1.40 6.77
N LEU A 56 -2.55 0.82 5.83
CA LEU A 56 -2.98 -0.57 5.92
C LEU A 56 -1.80 -1.54 5.93
N ALA A 57 -0.77 -1.30 5.12
CA ALA A 57 0.45 -2.10 5.15
C ALA A 57 1.24 -1.93 6.46
N GLY A 58 1.26 -0.72 7.02
CA GLY A 58 1.83 -0.44 8.33
C GLY A 58 1.13 -1.22 9.44
N ASP A 59 -0.21 -1.25 9.44
CA ASP A 59 -1.00 -2.01 10.42
C ASP A 59 -0.73 -3.52 10.33
N LEU A 60 -0.51 -4.05 9.12
CA LEU A 60 -0.23 -5.46 8.89
C LEU A 60 1.19 -5.87 9.27
N THR A 61 2.17 -5.00 9.02
CA THR A 61 3.61 -5.35 9.13
C THR A 61 4.32 -4.73 10.33
N GLY A 62 3.69 -3.75 10.99
CA GLY A 62 4.33 -2.90 11.98
C GLY A 62 5.31 -1.87 11.39
N ASP A 63 5.40 -1.77 10.05
CA ASP A 63 6.31 -0.85 9.35
C ASP A 63 5.53 0.07 8.39
N PRO A 64 5.27 1.34 8.77
CA PRO A 64 4.55 2.29 7.92
C PRO A 64 5.35 2.72 6.68
N THR A 65 6.64 2.40 6.61
CA THR A 65 7.53 2.72 5.48
C THR A 65 7.78 1.52 4.57
N ARG A 66 7.02 0.42 4.75
CA ARG A 66 7.25 -0.87 4.09
C ARG A 66 7.39 -0.80 2.57
N PHE A 67 6.67 0.14 1.93
CA PHE A 67 6.67 0.36 0.48
C PHE A 67 7.39 1.64 0.04
N HIS A 68 7.96 2.38 0.98
CA HIS A 68 8.74 3.56 0.66
C HIS A 68 10.05 3.08 0.05
N ALA A 69 10.48 3.73 -1.04
CA ALA A 69 11.82 3.46 -1.55
C ALA A 69 12.80 3.75 -0.41
N LYS A 70 13.66 2.77 -0.06
CA LYS A 70 14.70 3.00 0.94
C LYS A 70 15.43 4.29 0.55
N PRO A 71 15.71 5.21 1.49
CA PRO A 71 16.60 6.31 1.20
C PRO A 71 17.90 5.68 0.67
N HIS A 72 18.42 6.20 -0.44
CA HIS A 72 19.73 5.82 -0.97
C HIS A 72 20.83 6.24 0.03
N GLY A 73 20.90 5.57 1.17
CA GLY A 73 21.99 5.65 2.13
C GLY A 73 23.12 4.77 1.64
N GLY A 74 23.99 5.35 0.80
CA GLY A 74 25.16 4.64 0.30
C GLY A 74 25.80 5.24 -0.95
N ARG A 75 25.95 6.57 -1.04
CA ARG A 75 27.14 7.11 -1.74
C ARG A 75 28.33 6.83 -0.82
N GLY A 76 28.89 5.63 -0.95
CA GLY A 76 30.25 5.36 -0.50
C GLY A 76 31.20 6.30 -1.24
N SER A 77 32.09 6.88 -0.46
CA SER A 77 33.20 7.77 -0.84
C SER A 77 34.05 7.24 -1.99
#